data_AF-A0A5R9F5G2-F1
#
_entry.id   AF-A0A5R9F5G2-F1
#
_cell.length_a   1.000
_cell.length_b   1.000
_cell.length_c   1.000
_cell.angle_alpha   90.00
_cell.angle_beta   90.00
_cell.angle_gamma   90.00
#
_symmetry.space_group_name_H-M   'P 1'
#
loop_
_entity.id
_entity.type
_entity.pdbx_description
1 polymer ?
#
loop_
_entity_poly.entity_id
_entity_poly.type
_entity_poly.pdbx_seq_one_letter_code
_entity_poly.pdbx_strand_id
1 'polypeptide(L)' 'MENNLIKERYERHLNEQGVPHHEKASNGGRIPDDESYGTWLMENDPDAFDVGFSEFMLKNDMIQDGG' A
#
# COMPACT_ATOMS: atom_id res chain seq x y z
N MET A 1 7.73 2.86 17.93
CA MET A 1 8.01 1.46 17.52
C MET A 1 6.80 0.82 16.86
N GLU A 2 5.57 1.12 17.31
CA GLU A 2 4.32 0.59 16.75
C GLU A 2 4.09 0.91 15.26
N ASN A 3 4.40 2.13 14.82
CA ASN A 3 4.18 2.56 13.43
C ASN A 3 4.93 1.73 12.39
N ASN A 4 6.11 1.18 12.72
CA ASN A 4 6.91 0.45 11.75
C ASN A 4 6.29 -0.92 11.43
N LEU A 5 5.79 -1.63 12.44
CA LEU A 5 5.10 -2.91 12.28
C LEU A 5 3.81 -2.76 11.46
N ILE A 6 3.11 -1.64 11.63
CA ILE A 6 1.87 -1.41 10.89
C ILE A 6 2.18 -1.01 9.44
N LYS A 7 3.26 -0.26 9.18
CA LYS A 7 3.75 0.01 7.82
C LYS A 7 4.14 -1.28 7.10
N GLU A 8 4.89 -2.18 7.73
CA GLU A 8 5.23 -3.50 7.17
C GLU A 8 3.97 -4.35 6.88
N ARG A 9 2.96 -4.27 7.76
CA ARG A 9 1.66 -4.94 7.54
C ARG A 9 0.93 -4.35 6.33
N TYR A 10 0.96 -3.03 6.17
CA TYR A 10 0.35 -2.34 5.04
C TYR A 10 1.08 -2.66 3.72
N GLU A 11 2.40 -2.65 3.72
CA GLU A 11 3.22 -3.07 2.57
C GLU A 11 2.84 -4.48 2.12
N ARG A 12 2.79 -5.43 3.06
CA ARG A 12 2.37 -6.81 2.77
C ARG A 12 0.95 -6.88 2.21
N HIS A 13 0.03 -6.10 2.79
CA HIS A 13 -1.35 -6.03 2.32
C HIS A 13 -1.44 -5.55 0.86
N LEU A 14 -0.64 -4.56 0.48
CA LEU A 14 -0.55 -4.10 -0.91
C LEU A 14 0.09 -5.16 -1.82
N ASN A 15 1.15 -5.82 -1.37
CA ASN A 15 1.81 -6.88 -2.13
C ASN A 15 0.87 -8.08 -2.39
N GLU A 16 0.04 -8.45 -1.42
CA GLU A 16 -0.97 -9.51 -1.57
C GLU A 16 -2.07 -9.17 -2.59
N GLN A 17 -2.43 -7.89 -2.70
CA GLN A 17 -3.39 -7.43 -3.73
C GLN A 17 -2.75 -7.35 -5.12
N GLY A 18 -1.44 -7.16 -5.17
CA GLY A 18 -0.69 -6.94 -6.39
C GLY A 18 -0.92 -5.56 -7.00
N VAL A 19 -0.21 -5.30 -8.09
CA VAL A 19 -0.27 -4.00 -8.80
C VAL A 19 -1.68 -3.80 -9.40
N PRO A 20 -2.36 -2.67 -9.11
CA PRO A 20 -3.64 -2.35 -9.73
C PRO A 20 -3.55 -2.37 -11.25
N HIS A 21 -4.57 -2.90 -11.93
CA HIS A 21 -4.53 -3.13 -13.38
C HIS A 21 -4.13 -1.87 -14.19
N HIS A 22 -4.62 -0.68 -13.81
CA HIS A 22 -4.33 0.57 -14.50
C HIS A 22 -2.93 1.14 -14.19
N GLU A 23 -2.31 0.72 -13.09
CA GLU A 23 -0.94 1.11 -12.71
C GLU A 23 0.11 0.21 -13.39
N LYS A 24 -0.29 -0.95 -13.93
CA LYS A 24 0.61 -1.88 -14.62
C LYS A 24 1.19 -1.28 -15.91
N ALA A 25 2.49 -1.50 -16.12
CA ALA A 25 3.23 -1.04 -17.29
C ALA A 25 2.64 -1.60 -18.60
N SER A 26 2.20 -2.86 -18.61
CA SER A 26 1.53 -3.46 -19.76
C SER A 26 0.23 -2.76 -20.17
N ASN A 27 -0.38 -2.02 -19.24
CA ASN A 27 -1.61 -1.25 -19.43
C ASN A 27 -1.37 0.25 -19.55
N GLY A 28 -0.12 0.67 -19.76
CA GLY A 28 0.26 2.09 -19.87
C GLY A 28 0.44 2.80 -18.53
N GLY A 29 0.42 2.06 -17.42
CA GLY A 29 0.80 2.55 -16.10
C GLY A 29 2.31 2.62 -15.92
N ARG A 30 2.74 2.90 -14.69
CA ARG A 30 4.14 3.18 -14.33
C ARG A 30 4.86 2.03 -13.63
N ILE A 31 4.13 1.03 -13.15
CA ILE A 31 4.67 -0.03 -12.31
C ILE A 31 4.87 -1.29 -13.14
N PRO A 32 6.07 -1.90 -13.17
CA PRO A 32 6.26 -3.16 -13.88
C PRO A 32 5.30 -4.26 -13.40
N ASP A 33 4.89 -5.11 -14.32
CA ASP A 33 3.84 -6.11 -14.08
C ASP A 33 4.21 -7.20 -13.07
N ASP A 34 5.51 -7.42 -12.89
CA ASP A 34 6.13 -8.43 -12.03
C ASP A 34 6.55 -7.89 -10.66
N GLU A 35 6.33 -6.60 -10.40
CA GLU A 35 6.73 -5.96 -9.15
C GLU A 35 5.72 -6.17 -8.00
N SER A 36 6.27 -6.13 -6.79
CA SER A 36 5.46 -6.15 -5.56
C SER A 36 4.99 -4.73 -5.25
N TYR A 37 3.67 -4.50 -5.28
CA TYR A 37 3.11 -3.14 -5.29
C TYR A 37 3.50 -2.27 -4.09
N GLY A 38 3.37 -2.81 -2.88
CA GLY A 38 3.74 -2.11 -1.65
C GLY A 38 5.23 -1.80 -1.58
N THR A 39 6.08 -2.78 -1.93
CA THR A 39 7.54 -2.61 -1.96
C THR A 39 7.95 -1.57 -2.99
N TRP A 40 7.38 -1.65 -4.20
CA TRP A 40 7.65 -0.69 -5.28
C TRP A 40 7.29 0.74 -4.88
N LEU A 41 6.13 0.94 -4.23
CA LEU A 41 5.73 2.26 -3.75
C LEU A 41 6.71 2.80 -2.70
N MET A 42 7.17 2.00 -1.74
CA MET A 42 8.14 2.49 -0.75
C MET A 42 9.44 3.00 -1.38
N GLU A 43 9.90 2.36 -2.46
CA GLU A 43 11.15 2.70 -3.13
C GLU A 43 11.00 3.83 -4.16
N ASN A 44 9.87 3.88 -4.87
CA ASN A 44 9.69 4.73 -6.06
C ASN A 44 8.65 5.84 -5.87
N ASP A 45 7.69 5.66 -4.96
CA ASP A 45 6.64 6.64 -4.65
C ASP A 45 6.24 6.60 -3.16
N PRO A 46 7.15 7.02 -2.26
CA PRO A 46 6.91 6.97 -0.82
C PRO A 46 5.74 7.88 -0.39
N ASP A 47 5.46 8.95 -1.15
CA ASP A 47 4.34 9.85 -0.87
C ASP A 47 3.00 9.12 -1.07
N ALA A 48 2.83 8.38 -2.18
CA ALA A 48 1.64 7.57 -2.40
C ALA A 48 1.50 6.46 -1.34
N PHE A 49 2.61 5.84 -0.92
CA PHE A 49 2.61 4.87 0.17
C PHE A 49 2.12 5.48 1.48
N ASP A 50 2.64 6.64 1.88
CA ASP A 50 2.31 7.29 3.15
C ASP A 50 0.87 7.84 3.18
N VAL A 51 0.36 8.33 2.05
CA VAL A 51 -1.07 8.71 1.93
C VAL A 51 -1.96 7.49 2.10
N GLY A 52 -1.69 6.41 1.36
CA GLY A 52 -2.47 5.17 1.46
C GLY A 52 -2.38 4.53 2.84
N PHE A 53 -1.20 4.60 3.47
CA PHE A 53 -0.99 4.13 4.84
C PHE A 53 -1.83 4.92 5.85
N SER A 54 -1.87 6.25 5.70
CA SER A 54 -2.67 7.12 6.58
C SER A 54 -4.16 6.80 6.48
N GLU A 55 -4.67 6.56 5.26
CA GLU A 55 -6.05 6.11 5.05
C GLU A 55 -6.31 4.72 5.64
N PHE A 56 -5.36 3.80 5.48
CA PHE A 56 -5.43 2.46 6.06
C PHE A 56 -5.50 2.49 7.59
N MET A 57 -4.70 3.35 8.24
CA MET A 57 -4.73 3.56 9.68
C MET A 57 -6.08 4.09 10.14
N LEU A 58 -6.60 5.14 9.49
CA LEU A 58 -7.92 5.70 9.81
C LEU A 58 -9.03 4.63 9.70
N LYS A 59 -8.99 3.80 8.65
CA LYS A 59 -9.98 2.73 8.46
C LYS A 59 -9.88 1.62 9.50
N ASN A 60 -8.69 1.28 9.97
CA ASN A 60 -8.52 0.29 11.04
C ASN A 60 -8.94 0.84 12.40
N ASP A 61 -8.68 2.12 12.68
CA ASP A 61 -9.08 2.78 13.95
C ASP A 61 -10.62 2.93 14.04
N MET A 62 -11.31 3.10 12.91
CA MET A 62 -12.78 3.14 12.87
C MET A 62 -13.47 1.80 13.20
N ILE A 63 -12.74 0.69 13.41
CA ILE A 63 -13.32 -0.59 13.84
C ILE A 63 -13.44 -0.68 15.39
N GLN A 64 -12.83 0.23 16.15
CA GLN A 64 -12.85 0.18 17.63
C GLN A 64 -14.04 0.93 18.28
N ASP A 65 -14.79 1.76 17.55
CA ASP A 65 -15.92 2.57 18.11
C ASP A 65 -17.32 2.01 17.77
N GLY A 66 -17.41 0.74 17.36
CA GLY A 66 -18.65 0.11 16.89
C GLY A 66 -19.00 -1.23 17.53
N GLY A 67 -18.64 -1.47 18.80
CA GLY A 67 -18.95 -2.71 19.54
C GLY A 67 -19.44 -2.46 20.95
#